data_AF-B2WBB2-F1
#
_entry.id   AF-B2WBB2-F1
#
_cell.length_a   1.000
_cell.length_b   1.000
_cell.length_c   1.000
_cell.angle_alpha   90.00
_cell.angle_beta   90.00
_cell.angle_gamma   90.00
#
_symmetry.space_group_name_H-M   'P 1'
#
loop_
_entity.id
_entity.type
_entity.pdbx_description
1 polymer ?
#
loop_
_entity_poly.entity_id
_entity_poly.type
_entity_poly.pdbx_seq_one_letter_code
_entity_poly.pdbx_strand_id
1 'polypeptide(L)'
;MYTNFMTLIAILTTSASVSAFPTHHLMRRGLPGAYYTCTDPNFSGICSWTQPNTVCHIQGGGGGIESLGPDQGSICTLYTRTDCKGDAIKSLRFPGISTNMPTFGSFECVKEFPAKGTEDVVAPPIPAQGAVASDFGLLREVKPKGREEGMIGLEKLTYY
;
A
#
# COMPACT_ATOMS: atom_id res chain seq x y z
N MET A 1 42.57 -24.39 -62.04
CA MET A 1 41.33 -23.77 -61.55
C MET A 1 41.56 -23.40 -60.09
N TYR A 2 41.78 -22.13 -59.80
CA TYR A 2 42.05 -21.65 -58.43
C TYR A 2 41.46 -20.25 -58.23
N THR A 3 40.75 -20.09 -57.11
CA THR A 3 40.50 -18.85 -56.34
C THR A 3 39.47 -17.84 -56.95
N ASN A 4 38.64 -17.09 -56.21
CA ASN A 4 38.71 -16.57 -54.85
C ASN A 4 37.31 -16.31 -54.23
N PHE A 5 37.25 -16.51 -52.92
CA PHE A 5 36.30 -15.98 -51.95
C PHE A 5 36.31 -14.44 -51.90
N MET A 6 35.16 -13.79 -51.68
CA MET A 6 35.08 -12.47 -51.02
C MET A 6 33.67 -12.23 -50.47
N THR A 7 33.40 -12.74 -49.26
CA THR A 7 32.24 -12.37 -48.44
C THR A 7 32.64 -11.23 -47.51
N LEU A 8 32.05 -10.06 -47.70
CA LEU A 8 32.31 -8.85 -46.92
C LEU A 8 31.16 -8.67 -45.92
N ILE A 9 31.33 -9.17 -44.69
CA ILE A 9 30.38 -8.99 -43.60
C ILE A 9 30.81 -7.75 -42.81
N ALA A 10 30.12 -6.64 -43.04
CA ALA A 10 30.28 -5.41 -42.26
C ALA A 10 29.58 -5.57 -40.90
N ILE A 11 30.34 -5.82 -39.85
CA ILE A 11 29.83 -5.88 -38.48
C ILE A 11 29.74 -4.45 -37.95
N LEU A 12 28.53 -3.87 -37.99
CA LEU A 12 28.22 -2.62 -37.29
C LEU A 12 28.22 -2.90 -35.78
N THR A 13 29.23 -2.40 -35.08
CA THR A 13 29.29 -2.38 -33.61
C THR A 13 28.45 -1.22 -33.07
N THR A 14 27.26 -1.53 -32.58
CA THR A 14 26.38 -0.58 -31.88
C THR A 14 26.87 -0.39 -30.44
N SER A 15 27.39 0.80 -30.15
CA SER A 15 27.69 1.25 -28.78
C SER A 15 26.37 1.56 -28.05
N ALA A 16 25.92 0.65 -27.20
CA ALA A 16 24.78 0.88 -26.30
C ALA A 16 25.26 1.66 -25.06
N SER A 17 24.90 2.94 -24.98
CA SER A 17 25.10 3.76 -23.78
C SER A 17 24.10 3.32 -22.70
N VAL A 18 24.55 2.59 -21.69
CA VAL A 18 23.72 2.20 -20.54
C VAL A 18 23.67 3.37 -19.55
N SER A 19 22.63 4.18 -19.63
CA SER A 19 22.30 5.18 -18.61
C SER A 19 21.74 4.47 -17.38
N ALA A 20 22.58 4.23 -16.37
CA ALA A 20 22.12 3.81 -15.05
C ALA A 20 21.44 5.02 -14.39
N PHE A 21 20.11 5.11 -14.50
CA PHE A 21 19.35 6.09 -13.73
C PHE A 21 19.51 5.74 -12.25
N PRO A 22 19.82 6.72 -11.37
CA PRO A 22 19.84 6.47 -9.95
C PRO A 22 18.47 5.93 -9.55
N THR A 23 18.47 4.71 -9.00
CA THR A 23 17.36 4.17 -8.23
C THR A 23 17.26 5.02 -6.97
N HIS A 24 16.72 6.24 -7.10
CA HIS A 24 16.11 6.92 -5.98
C HIS A 24 15.06 5.94 -5.48
N HIS A 25 15.39 5.26 -4.37
CA HIS A 25 14.41 4.59 -3.55
C HIS A 25 13.29 5.60 -3.36
N LEU A 26 12.20 5.41 -4.12
CA LEU A 26 11.07 6.32 -4.09
C LEU A 26 10.65 6.37 -2.63
N MET A 27 10.90 7.53 -2.00
CA MET A 27 10.64 7.75 -0.58
C MET A 27 9.22 7.27 -0.29
N ARG A 28 9.10 6.55 0.83
CA ARG A 28 7.84 6.00 1.34
C ARG A 28 6.74 7.05 1.19
N ARG A 29 5.71 6.74 0.40
CA ARG A 29 4.57 7.65 0.23
C ARG A 29 3.71 7.53 1.48
N GLY A 30 3.61 8.61 2.25
CA GLY A 30 2.76 8.68 3.45
C GLY A 30 3.54 8.94 4.73
N LEU A 31 2.87 9.58 5.68
CA LEU A 31 3.40 9.95 6.98
C LEU A 31 2.98 8.88 8.01
N PRO A 32 3.90 8.10 8.60
CA PRO A 32 3.54 7.03 9.53
C PRO A 32 2.73 7.53 10.73
N GLY A 33 1.60 6.89 10.99
CA GLY A 33 0.56 7.30 11.95
C GLY A 33 -0.55 8.16 11.35
N ALA A 34 -0.37 8.70 10.14
CA ALA A 34 -1.41 9.43 9.43
C ALA A 34 -2.38 8.48 8.70
N TYR A 35 -3.54 9.02 8.34
CA TYR A 35 -4.59 8.29 7.62
C TYR A 35 -5.52 9.27 6.92
N TYR A 36 -6.29 8.77 5.97
CA TYR A 36 -7.41 9.49 5.39
C TYR A 36 -8.71 8.70 5.54
N THR A 37 -9.81 9.44 5.69
CA THR A 37 -11.18 8.94 5.80
C THR A 37 -12.01 9.55 4.69
N CYS A 38 -12.95 8.81 4.15
CA CYS A 38 -13.96 9.36 3.25
C CYS A 38 -15.36 8.84 3.57
N THR A 39 -16.35 9.66 3.24
CA THR A 39 -17.78 9.42 3.48
C THR A 39 -18.39 8.44 2.50
N ASP A 40 -17.84 8.29 1.30
CA ASP A 40 -18.30 7.32 0.31
C ASP A 40 -17.27 6.19 0.10
N PRO A 41 -17.67 5.07 -0.52
CA PRO A 41 -16.76 3.98 -0.86
C PRO A 41 -15.75 4.43 -1.93
N ASN A 42 -14.73 3.61 -2.15
CA ASN A 42 -13.66 3.84 -3.12
C ASN A 42 -12.89 5.14 -2.90
N PHE A 43 -12.75 5.57 -1.64
CA PHE A 43 -12.00 6.77 -1.28
C PHE A 43 -12.55 8.02 -1.96
N SER A 44 -13.88 8.16 -1.95
CA SER A 44 -14.61 9.22 -2.64
C SER A 44 -15.58 9.97 -1.71
N GLY A 45 -16.26 10.99 -2.23
CA GLY A 45 -17.12 11.86 -1.42
C GLY A 45 -16.32 12.92 -0.67
N ILE A 46 -16.76 13.25 0.55
CA ILE A 46 -16.02 14.15 1.45
C ILE A 46 -14.91 13.34 2.10
N CYS A 47 -13.67 13.67 1.74
CA CYS A 47 -12.46 13.07 2.29
C CYS A 47 -11.72 14.05 3.21
N SER A 48 -11.13 13.51 4.27
CA SER A 48 -10.24 14.24 5.17
C SER A 48 -9.00 13.42 5.46
N TRP A 49 -7.83 14.05 5.34
CA TRP A 49 -6.56 13.50 5.78
C TRP A 49 -6.22 14.04 7.16
N THR A 50 -5.74 13.15 8.03
CA THR A 50 -5.41 13.47 9.42
C THR A 50 -3.97 13.10 9.71
N GLN A 51 -3.22 14.08 10.22
CA GLN A 51 -1.84 13.89 10.68
C GLN A 51 -1.78 12.92 11.88
N PRO A 52 -0.61 12.30 12.14
CA PRO A 52 -0.44 11.36 13.24
C PRO A 52 -0.88 11.95 14.57
N ASN A 53 -1.74 11.23 15.28
CA ASN A 53 -2.20 11.57 16.62
C ASN A 53 -2.61 10.29 17.36
N THR A 54 -2.85 10.41 18.66
CA THR A 54 -3.28 9.30 19.53
C THR A 54 -4.74 9.44 19.94
N VAL A 55 -5.54 10.21 19.19
CA VAL A 55 -6.93 10.48 19.52
C VAL A 55 -7.79 9.31 19.05
N CYS A 56 -8.80 8.97 19.83
CA CYS A 56 -9.83 8.02 19.43
C CYS A 56 -10.86 8.72 18.54
N HIS A 57 -11.13 8.18 17.36
CA HIS A 57 -12.03 8.76 16.36
C HIS A 57 -13.30 7.95 16.25
N ILE A 58 -14.45 8.58 16.44
CA ILE A 58 -15.77 7.92 16.36
C ILE A 58 -16.17 7.84 14.88
N GLN A 59 -16.78 6.72 14.44
CA GLN A 59 -17.22 6.54 13.03
C GLN A 59 -18.14 7.67 12.57
N GLY A 60 -18.98 8.18 13.49
CA GLY A 60 -19.93 9.26 13.24
C GLY A 60 -21.21 8.76 12.56
N GLY A 61 -22.04 7.94 13.25
CA GLY A 61 -23.43 7.64 12.86
C GLY A 61 -23.67 7.14 11.43
N GLY A 62 -24.93 7.19 10.98
CA GLY A 62 -25.29 6.88 9.59
C GLY A 62 -24.80 7.98 8.64
N GLY A 63 -24.03 7.61 7.61
CA GLY A 63 -23.28 8.55 6.75
C GLY A 63 -21.86 8.86 7.26
N GLY A 64 -21.34 8.04 8.18
CA GLY A 64 -19.97 8.15 8.69
C GLY A 64 -18.92 7.71 7.68
N ILE A 65 -17.85 7.07 8.16
CA ILE A 65 -16.73 6.66 7.31
C ILE A 65 -17.09 5.38 6.54
N GLU A 66 -17.05 5.45 5.21
CA GLU A 66 -17.26 4.30 4.31
C GLU A 66 -15.97 3.82 3.62
N SER A 67 -14.91 4.62 3.68
CA SER A 67 -13.57 4.17 3.30
C SER A 67 -12.49 4.81 4.18
N LEU A 68 -11.47 4.02 4.54
CA LEU A 68 -10.37 4.41 5.42
C LEU A 68 -9.06 3.92 4.83
N GLY A 69 -8.11 4.82 4.62
CA GLY A 69 -6.78 4.49 4.16
C GLY A 69 -5.69 4.96 5.11
N PRO A 70 -5.06 4.06 5.88
CA PRO A 70 -3.86 4.38 6.63
C PRO A 70 -2.69 4.67 5.67
N ASP A 71 -1.87 5.67 5.99
CA ASP A 71 -0.63 5.93 5.26
C ASP A 71 0.37 4.76 5.43
N GLN A 72 1.40 4.70 4.58
CA GLN A 72 2.41 3.64 4.69
C GLN A 72 3.15 3.69 6.03
N GLY A 73 3.13 2.56 6.75
CA GLY A 73 3.69 2.50 8.10
C GLY A 73 2.73 2.99 9.18
N SER A 74 1.45 3.14 8.87
CA SER A 74 0.36 3.28 9.83
C SER A 74 -0.38 1.95 9.97
N ILE A 75 -0.87 1.68 11.18
CA ILE A 75 -1.88 0.67 11.45
C ILE A 75 -3.06 1.35 12.14
N CYS A 76 -4.26 1.15 11.59
CA CYS A 76 -5.51 1.64 12.17
C CYS A 76 -6.33 0.48 12.70
N THR A 77 -6.76 0.54 13.95
CA THR A 77 -7.58 -0.51 14.58
C THR A 77 -9.01 -0.03 14.72
N LEU A 78 -9.96 -0.81 14.20
CA LEU A 78 -11.40 -0.57 14.33
C LEU A 78 -11.93 -1.29 15.57
N TYR A 79 -12.76 -0.62 16.34
CA TYR A 79 -13.37 -1.12 17.57
C TYR A 79 -14.89 -1.11 17.47
N THR A 80 -15.56 -2.04 18.15
CA THR A 80 -17.04 -2.06 18.23
C THR A 80 -17.58 -0.90 19.05
N ARG A 81 -16.84 -0.47 20.07
CA ARG A 81 -17.20 0.61 20.99
C ARG A 81 -16.73 1.96 20.46
N THR A 82 -17.21 3.05 21.06
CA THR A 82 -16.90 4.43 20.66
C THR A 82 -15.71 5.04 21.42
N ASP A 83 -15.04 4.26 22.28
CA ASP A 83 -13.97 4.71 23.19
C ASP A 83 -12.59 4.13 22.86
N CYS A 84 -12.45 3.47 21.70
CA CYS A 84 -11.23 2.76 21.25
C CYS A 84 -10.70 1.77 22.29
N LYS A 85 -11.63 1.10 22.98
CA LYS A 85 -11.33 0.07 23.98
C LYS A 85 -12.10 -1.21 23.67
N GLY A 86 -11.63 -2.30 24.26
CA GLY A 86 -12.24 -3.62 24.12
C GLY A 86 -11.85 -4.31 22.81
N ASP A 87 -12.77 -5.11 22.29
CA ASP A 87 -12.48 -6.00 21.16
C ASP A 87 -12.28 -5.23 19.86
N ALA A 88 -11.10 -5.46 19.26
CA ALA A 88 -10.78 -4.99 17.93
C ALA A 88 -11.54 -5.85 16.89
N ILE A 89 -12.25 -5.18 15.99
CA ILE A 89 -12.94 -5.83 14.87
C ILE A 89 -11.93 -6.20 13.79
N LYS A 90 -11.06 -5.23 13.45
CA LYS A 90 -10.12 -5.35 12.33
C LYS A 90 -9.01 -4.33 12.47
N SER A 91 -7.80 -4.73 12.09
CA SER A 91 -6.70 -3.79 11.88
C SER A 91 -6.46 -3.59 10.38
N LEU A 92 -6.31 -2.34 9.99
CA LEU A 92 -6.13 -1.87 8.63
C LEU A 92 -4.72 -1.31 8.49
N ARG A 93 -4.07 -1.66 7.39
CA ARG A 93 -2.76 -1.13 6.96
C ARG A 93 -2.93 -0.57 5.57
N PHE A 94 -2.00 0.27 5.12
CA PHE A 94 -1.98 0.73 3.73
C PHE A 94 -2.21 -0.43 2.75
N PRO A 95 -3.14 -0.33 1.78
CA PRO A 95 -3.89 0.88 1.36
C PRO A 95 -5.19 1.14 2.14
N GLY A 96 -5.57 0.27 3.08
CA GLY A 96 -6.78 0.38 3.88
C GLY A 96 -7.95 -0.41 3.31
N ILE A 97 -9.16 0.12 3.50
CA ILE A 97 -10.42 -0.47 3.03
C ILE A 97 -11.18 0.55 2.20
N SER A 98 -11.45 0.19 0.94
CA SER A 98 -12.15 1.04 -0.01
C SER A 98 -13.65 0.74 -0.05
N THR A 99 -14.07 -0.50 0.18
CA THR A 99 -15.48 -0.92 0.09
C THR A 99 -15.81 -1.91 1.20
N ASN A 100 -17.10 -2.12 1.46
CA ASN A 100 -17.60 -3.03 2.48
C ASN A 100 -17.03 -2.74 3.88
N MET A 101 -16.96 -1.45 4.25
CA MET A 101 -16.56 -1.04 5.58
C MET A 101 -17.45 -1.73 6.62
N PRO A 102 -16.90 -2.49 7.58
CA PRO A 102 -17.72 -3.08 8.64
C PRO A 102 -18.36 -1.98 9.47
N THR A 103 -19.47 -2.28 10.14
CA THR A 103 -19.99 -1.37 11.17
C THR A 103 -19.01 -1.34 12.35
N PHE A 104 -18.58 -0.16 12.79
CA PHE A 104 -17.65 0.01 13.90
C PHE A 104 -18.03 1.25 14.74
N GLY A 105 -17.65 1.28 16.02
CA GLY A 105 -17.95 2.42 16.90
C GLY A 105 -16.88 3.52 16.79
N SER A 106 -15.61 3.12 16.85
CA SER A 106 -14.47 4.03 16.76
C SER A 106 -13.24 3.35 16.16
N PHE A 107 -12.23 4.15 15.87
CA PHE A 107 -10.94 3.69 15.41
C PHE A 107 -9.81 4.57 15.94
N GLU A 108 -8.62 4.00 15.99
CA GLU A 108 -7.38 4.73 16.27
C GLU A 108 -6.32 4.32 15.26
N CYS A 109 -5.42 5.25 14.93
CA CYS A 109 -4.33 4.99 14.01
C CYS A 109 -3.00 5.34 14.67
N VAL A 110 -2.05 4.41 14.62
CA VAL A 110 -0.73 4.60 15.21
C VAL A 110 0.36 4.31 14.19
N LYS A 111 1.54 4.87 14.44
CA LYS A 111 2.74 4.49 13.70
C LYS A 111 3.03 3.01 13.97
N GLU A 112 3.14 2.25 12.90
CA GLU A 112 3.64 0.90 12.97
C GLU A 112 5.16 0.94 13.16
N PHE A 113 5.60 0.40 14.29
CA PHE A 113 7.00 0.10 14.51
C PHE A 113 7.29 -1.25 13.83
N PRO A 114 8.36 -1.36 13.02
CA PRO A 114 8.81 -2.67 12.58
C PRO A 114 9.02 -3.51 13.83
N ALA A 115 8.43 -4.71 13.85
CA ALA A 115 8.62 -5.64 14.95
C ALA A 115 10.13 -5.75 15.19
N LYS A 116 10.57 -5.27 16.35
CA LYS A 116 11.95 -5.41 16.79
C LYS A 116 12.21 -6.91 16.76
N GLY A 117 13.19 -7.35 15.98
CA GLY A 117 13.45 -8.76 15.71
C GLY A 117 13.35 -9.60 16.98
N THR A 118 12.62 -10.70 16.88
CA THR A 118 12.69 -11.92 17.71
C THR A 118 13.75 -11.85 18.82
N GLU A 119 13.34 -11.44 20.02
CA GLU A 119 13.69 -12.22 21.20
C GLU A 119 12.51 -13.16 21.42
N ASP A 120 12.80 -14.45 21.45
CA ASP A 120 11.86 -15.57 21.45
C ASP A 120 10.90 -15.52 22.62
N VAL A 121 9.80 -14.76 22.49
CA VAL A 121 8.62 -14.98 23.33
C VAL A 121 7.91 -16.17 22.73
N VAL A 122 8.24 -17.35 23.26
CA VAL A 122 7.51 -18.60 23.06
C VAL A 122 6.02 -18.30 23.27
N ALA A 123 5.28 -18.26 22.16
CA ALA A 123 3.83 -18.18 22.21
C ALA A 123 3.30 -19.42 22.98
N PRO A 124 2.31 -19.28 23.88
CA PRO A 124 1.66 -20.44 24.45
C PRO A 124 1.03 -21.28 23.32
N PRO A 125 1.09 -22.62 23.41
CA PRO A 125 0.67 -23.50 22.33
C PRO A 125 -0.81 -23.32 22.02
N ILE A 126 -1.10 -22.84 20.81
CA ILE A 126 -2.44 -22.85 20.23
C ILE A 126 -2.73 -24.31 19.81
N PRO A 127 -3.87 -24.91 20.21
CA PRO A 127 -4.22 -26.27 19.81
C PRO A 127 -4.41 -26.36 18.30
N ALA A 128 -3.65 -27.27 17.68
CA ALA A 128 -3.61 -27.49 16.24
C ALA A 128 -4.94 -28.04 15.71
N GLN A 129 -5.56 -27.31 14.78
CA GLN A 129 -6.62 -27.85 13.92
C GLN A 129 -6.41 -27.35 12.49
N GLY A 130 -6.01 -28.26 11.59
CA GLY A 130 -6.31 -28.21 10.16
C GLY A 130 -5.42 -27.33 9.28
N ALA A 131 -4.34 -27.91 8.75
CA ALA A 131 -3.55 -27.36 7.65
C ALA A 131 -4.32 -27.39 6.31
N VAL A 132 -4.23 -26.31 5.53
CA VAL A 132 -4.11 -26.38 4.06
C VAL A 132 -3.19 -25.25 3.60
N ALA A 133 -1.98 -25.59 3.17
CA ALA A 133 -1.08 -24.68 2.48
C ALA A 133 -1.54 -24.58 1.02
N SER A 134 -2.01 -23.40 0.60
CA SER A 134 -2.33 -23.12 -0.80
C SER A 134 -1.16 -22.41 -1.48
N ASP A 135 -0.51 -23.21 -2.31
CA ASP A 135 0.34 -22.92 -3.46
C ASP A 135 0.39 -21.46 -3.95
N PHE A 136 1.60 -20.88 -3.97
CA PHE A 136 1.91 -19.55 -4.48
C PHE A 136 1.92 -19.57 -6.01
N GLY A 137 0.76 -19.29 -6.61
CA GLY A 137 0.60 -19.13 -8.06
C GLY A 137 1.26 -17.84 -8.59
N LEU A 138 2.30 -18.02 -9.40
CA LEU A 138 2.89 -17.12 -10.40
C LEU A 138 2.19 -15.76 -10.65
N LEU A 139 2.92 -14.69 -10.34
CA LEU A 139 2.65 -13.31 -10.78
C LEU A 139 2.45 -13.27 -12.31
N ARG A 140 1.22 -12.98 -12.76
CA ARG A 140 0.98 -12.57 -14.15
C ARG A 140 1.32 -11.09 -14.31
N GLU A 141 2.23 -10.83 -15.22
CA GLU A 141 2.66 -9.52 -15.69
C GLU A 141 1.47 -8.73 -16.26
N VAL A 142 1.06 -7.67 -15.56
CA VAL A 142 0.02 -6.76 -16.04
C VAL A 142 0.65 -5.77 -17.01
N LYS A 143 0.28 -5.86 -18.30
CA LYS A 143 0.77 -4.96 -19.36
C LYS A 143 0.32 -3.51 -19.10
N PRO A 144 1.22 -2.52 -19.11
CA PRO A 144 0.90 -1.12 -18.86
C PRO A 144 0.42 -0.46 -20.17
N LYS A 145 -0.82 -0.70 -20.60
CA LYS A 145 -1.38 -0.01 -21.78
C LYS A 145 -2.37 1.12 -21.45
N GLY A 146 -2.60 1.42 -20.17
CA GLY A 146 -3.50 2.48 -19.72
C GLY A 146 -2.81 3.75 -19.20
N ARG A 147 -1.49 3.91 -19.42
CA ARG A 147 -0.67 5.01 -18.83
C ARG A 147 -0.35 6.15 -19.81
N GLU A 148 -1.10 6.27 -20.91
CA GLU A 148 -0.92 7.35 -21.89
C GLU A 148 -2.03 8.40 -21.83
N GLU A 149 -3.15 8.14 -21.16
CA GLU A 149 -4.26 9.11 -21.06
C GLU A 149 -4.26 9.76 -19.68
N GLY A 150 -3.29 10.67 -19.49
CA GLY A 150 -3.06 11.42 -18.27
C GLY A 150 -4.33 11.78 -17.50
N MET A 151 -4.50 11.21 -16.31
CA MET A 151 -5.55 11.64 -15.40
C MET A 151 -5.05 12.83 -14.56
N ILE A 152 -5.40 14.01 -15.08
CA ILE A 152 -5.89 15.22 -14.42
C ILE A 152 -5.14 15.68 -13.16
N GLY A 153 -4.41 16.79 -13.32
CA GLY A 153 -4.65 17.91 -12.41
C GLY A 153 -3.58 18.32 -11.40
N LEU A 154 -2.30 18.01 -11.58
CA LEU A 154 -1.25 18.68 -10.79
C LEU A 154 -0.09 19.11 -11.69
N GLU A 155 0.07 20.42 -11.83
CA GLU A 155 1.25 21.02 -12.45
C GLU A 155 2.51 20.64 -11.68
N LYS A 156 3.57 20.40 -12.44
CA LYS A 156 4.92 20.15 -11.93
C LYS A 156 5.36 21.33 -11.07
N LEU A 157 5.86 21.02 -9.87
CA LEU A 157 6.83 21.81 -9.07
C LEU A 157 6.33 22.72 -7.93
N THR A 158 5.09 22.58 -7.44
CA THR A 158 4.67 23.34 -6.25
C THR A 158 4.41 22.39 -5.07
N TYR A 159 5.27 22.44 -4.05
CA TYR A 159 5.13 21.74 -2.78
C TYR A 159 4.70 22.76 -1.73
N TYR A 160 3.58 22.50 -1.03
CA TYR A 160 3.28 23.09 0.28
C TYR A 160 3.48 22.02 1.35
#